data_AF-A0A7S3HDR0-F1
#
_entry.id   AF-A0A7S3HDR0-F1
#
_cell.length_a   1.000
_cell.length_b   1.000
_cell.length_c   1.000
_cell.angle_alpha   90.00
_cell.angle_beta   90.00
_cell.angle_gamma   90.00
#
_symmetry.space_group_name_H-M   'P 1'
#
loop_
_entity.id
_entity.type
_entity.pdbx_description
1 polymer ?
#
loop_
_entity_poly.entity_id
_entity_poly.type
_entity_poly.pdbx_seq_one_letter_code
_entity_poly.pdbx_strand_id
1 'polypeptide(L)'
;IAALENLFHYPTDGLCDGLGYVAYFCVKILKFSVFPPQQEKDICGKALRVYLLLKGRENRDPDWDEPMFKCHERLPSARSTEICVFCEESPLHAALTLSRCGKCRQMCYCSAGCQKAHWKEHKKTCK
;
A
#
# COMPACT_ATOMS: atom_id res chain seq x y z
N ILE A 1 5.19 9.85 11.87
CA ILE A 1 6.18 10.53 12.75
C ILE A 1 5.78 10.39 14.23
N ALA A 2 4.65 10.96 14.69
CA ALA A 2 4.19 10.86 16.09
C ALA A 2 4.05 9.43 16.69
N ALA A 3 3.70 8.42 15.87
CA ALA A 3 3.63 7.04 16.33
C ALA A 3 5.01 6.38 16.58
N LEU A 4 6.08 6.92 15.99
CA LEU A 4 7.45 6.41 16.11
C LEU A 4 8.26 7.14 17.17
N GLU A 5 7.94 8.42 17.43
CA GLU A 5 8.53 9.23 18.50
C GLU A 5 8.33 8.62 19.89
N ASN A 6 7.21 7.91 20.11
CA ASN A 6 6.93 7.23 21.38
C ASN A 6 7.65 5.88 21.55
N LEU A 7 8.27 5.35 20.51
CA LEU A 7 8.93 4.03 20.51
C LEU A 7 10.46 4.12 20.55
N PHE A 8 11.05 5.24 20.09
CA PHE A 8 12.50 5.40 20.01
C PHE A 8 12.96 6.77 20.52
N HIS A 9 13.77 6.79 21.59
CA HIS A 9 14.43 7.98 22.15
C HIS A 9 15.65 8.44 21.29
N TYR A 10 15.53 8.45 19.97
CA TYR A 10 16.60 8.83 19.03
C TYR A 10 16.02 9.65 17.88
N PRO A 11 16.75 10.60 17.25
CA PRO A 11 16.22 11.41 16.15
C PRO A 11 15.59 10.52 15.06
N THR A 12 14.26 10.62 14.97
CA THR A 12 13.42 9.73 14.17
C THR A 12 13.60 9.93 12.66
N ASP A 13 14.19 11.05 12.26
CA ASP A 13 14.28 11.46 10.86
C ASP A 13 15.22 10.55 10.06
N GLY A 14 16.42 10.26 10.59
CA GLY A 14 17.38 9.37 9.93
C GLY A 14 16.90 7.92 9.80
N LEU A 15 16.17 7.42 10.81
CA LEU A 15 15.56 6.09 10.76
C LEU A 15 14.39 6.03 9.77
N CYS A 16 13.55 7.06 9.76
CA CYS A 16 12.42 7.14 8.83
C CYS A 16 12.88 7.23 7.38
N ASP A 17 13.93 8.01 7.10
CA ASP A 17 14.49 8.13 5.77
C ASP A 17 15.20 6.84 5.36
N GLY A 18 15.97 6.21 6.26
CA GLY A 18 16.61 4.91 6.01
C GLY A 18 15.60 3.81 5.66
N LEU A 19 14.52 3.66 6.44
CA LEU A 19 13.45 2.70 6.16
C LEU A 19 12.69 3.04 4.87
N GLY A 20 12.52 4.33 4.57
CA GLY A 20 11.96 4.78 3.29
C GLY A 20 12.82 4.36 2.10
N TYR A 21 14.15 4.52 2.18
CA TYR A 21 15.09 4.09 1.15
C TYR A 21 15.10 2.57 0.95
N VAL A 22 15.06 1.78 2.03
CA VAL A 22 14.99 0.32 1.94
C VAL A 22 13.71 -0.13 1.24
N ALA A 23 12.56 0.41 1.65
CA ALA A 23 11.28 0.13 1.00
C ALA A 23 11.34 0.48 -0.50
N TYR A 24 11.95 1.62 -0.84
CA TYR A 24 12.05 2.09 -2.22
C TYR A 24 12.93 1.16 -3.04
N PHE A 25 14.08 0.78 -2.50
CA PHE A 25 15.03 -0.12 -3.14
C PHE A 25 14.42 -1.51 -3.37
N CYS A 26 13.72 -2.06 -2.38
CA CYS A 26 12.97 -3.31 -2.53
C CYS A 26 12.01 -3.24 -3.72
N VAL A 27 11.24 -2.16 -3.83
CA VAL A 27 10.27 -1.95 -4.91
C VAL A 27 10.96 -1.76 -6.28
N LYS A 28 12.13 -1.13 -6.33
CA LYS A 28 12.91 -0.98 -7.57
C LYS A 28 13.53 -2.30 -8.05
N ILE A 29 13.97 -3.17 -7.13
CA ILE A 29 14.51 -4.50 -7.48
C ILE A 29 13.46 -5.36 -8.18
N LEU A 30 12.17 -5.20 -7.84
CA LEU A 30 11.09 -5.97 -8.46
C LEU A 30 10.95 -5.71 -9.97
N LYS A 31 11.58 -4.65 -10.52
CA LYS A 31 11.68 -4.46 -11.98
C LYS A 31 12.47 -5.58 -12.68
N PHE A 32 13.35 -6.26 -11.96
CA PHE A 32 14.20 -7.31 -12.52
C PHE A 32 13.56 -8.71 -12.46
N SER A 33 12.31 -8.82 -12.01
CA SER A 33 11.54 -10.08 -11.96
C SER A 33 12.30 -11.23 -11.26
N VAL A 34 13.01 -10.91 -10.18
CA VAL A 34 13.93 -11.83 -9.48
C VAL A 34 13.16 -12.81 -8.57
N PHE A 35 11.89 -12.54 -8.27
CA PHE A 35 11.09 -13.35 -7.35
C PHE A 35 9.83 -13.90 -8.04
N PRO A 36 9.24 -14.99 -7.51
CA PRO A 36 7.92 -15.45 -7.93
C PRO A 36 6.85 -14.35 -7.73
N PRO A 37 5.83 -14.25 -8.61
CA PRO A 37 4.86 -13.15 -8.59
C PRO A 37 4.18 -12.88 -7.24
N GLN A 38 3.85 -13.93 -6.48
CA GLN A 38 3.26 -13.78 -5.15
C GLN A 38 4.23 -13.15 -4.15
N GLN A 39 5.51 -13.53 -4.21
CA GLN A 39 6.53 -12.95 -3.35
C GLN A 39 6.81 -11.48 -3.74
N GLU A 40 6.77 -11.14 -5.03
CA GLU A 40 6.85 -9.75 -5.48
C GLU A 40 5.71 -8.90 -4.91
N LYS A 41 4.49 -9.44 -4.94
CA LYS A 41 3.31 -8.80 -4.37
C LYS A 41 3.45 -8.59 -2.86
N ASP A 42 3.92 -9.59 -2.13
CA ASP A 42 4.13 -9.51 -0.69
C ASP A 42 5.19 -8.45 -0.33
N ILE A 43 6.30 -8.40 -1.07
CA ILE A 43 7.36 -7.39 -0.88
C ILE A 43 6.83 -5.99 -1.18
N CYS A 44 6.15 -5.80 -2.31
CA CYS A 44 5.52 -4.53 -2.68
C CYS A 44 4.53 -4.06 -1.60
N GLY A 45 3.65 -4.95 -1.14
CA GLY A 45 2.65 -4.64 -0.12
C GLY A 45 3.29 -4.21 1.19
N LYS A 46 4.30 -4.95 1.66
CA LYS A 46 5.05 -4.62 2.89
C LYS A 46 5.83 -3.31 2.75
N ALA A 47 6.50 -3.09 1.63
CA ALA A 47 7.25 -1.85 1.37
C ALA A 47 6.32 -0.63 1.32
N LEU A 48 5.20 -0.75 0.62
CA LEU A 48 4.16 0.29 0.56
C LEU A 48 3.59 0.56 1.96
N ARG A 49 3.34 -0.47 2.76
CA ARG A 49 2.88 -0.31 4.15
C ARG A 49 3.88 0.48 4.99
N VAL A 50 5.15 0.11 4.96
CA VAL A 50 6.22 0.82 5.67
C VAL A 50 6.26 2.29 5.23
N TYR A 51 6.25 2.54 3.92
CA TYR A 51 6.22 3.91 3.38
C TYR A 51 5.04 4.72 3.92
N LEU A 52 3.82 4.15 3.90
CA LEU A 52 2.61 4.84 4.37
C LEU A 52 2.60 5.08 5.89
N LEU A 53 3.23 4.22 6.68
CA LEU A 53 3.40 4.43 8.12
C LEU A 53 4.38 5.58 8.41
N LEU A 54 5.43 5.71 7.59
CA LEU A 54 6.47 6.71 7.77
C LEU A 54 6.03 8.10 7.29
N LYS A 55 5.52 8.17 6.06
CA LYS A 55 5.20 9.43 5.38
C LYS A 55 3.74 9.85 5.54
N GLY A 56 2.87 8.99 6.07
CA GLY A 56 1.44 9.24 6.17
C GLY A 56 0.68 8.75 4.93
N ARG A 57 -0.60 8.45 5.09
CA ARG A 57 -1.42 7.80 4.04
C ARG A 57 -1.89 8.77 2.97
N GLU A 58 -1.94 10.04 3.34
CA GLU A 58 -2.26 11.20 2.51
C GLU A 58 -1.08 11.63 1.63
N ASN A 59 0.17 11.38 2.06
CA ASN A 59 1.40 11.71 1.30
C ASN A 59 1.88 10.53 0.43
N ARG A 60 0.92 9.79 -0.13
CA ARG A 60 1.22 8.69 -1.05
C ARG A 60 1.81 9.25 -2.34
N ASP A 61 2.99 8.77 -2.67
CA ASP A 61 3.65 9.05 -3.94
C ASP A 61 3.18 8.02 -5.00
N PRO A 62 2.57 8.46 -6.12
CA PRO A 62 2.08 7.58 -7.19
C PRO A 62 3.15 6.66 -7.80
N ASP A 63 4.43 7.00 -7.72
CA ASP A 63 5.52 6.17 -8.25
C ASP A 63 5.63 4.81 -7.54
N TRP A 64 5.08 4.70 -6.32
CA TRP A 64 5.01 3.46 -5.56
C TRP A 64 3.86 2.55 -5.97
N ASP A 65 2.85 3.10 -6.64
CA ASP A 65 1.68 2.32 -7.03
C ASP A 65 1.96 1.48 -8.29
N GLU A 66 2.88 1.91 -9.16
CA GLU A 66 3.22 1.22 -10.43
C GLU A 66 3.63 -0.26 -10.25
N PRO A 67 4.52 -0.62 -9.30
CA PRO A 67 4.89 -2.02 -9.09
C PRO A 67 3.77 -2.84 -8.43
N MET A 68 2.95 -2.21 -7.58
CA MET A 68 1.76 -2.84 -7.03
C MET A 68 0.71 -3.15 -8.11
N PHE A 69 0.49 -2.23 -9.06
CA PHE A 69 -0.40 -2.49 -10.20
C PHE A 69 0.06 -3.69 -11.02
N LYS A 70 1.35 -3.77 -11.35
CA LYS A 70 1.89 -4.91 -12.09
C LYS A 70 1.72 -6.24 -11.35
N CYS A 71 1.76 -6.22 -10.02
CA CYS A 71 1.48 -7.42 -9.22
C CYS A 71 0.00 -7.81 -9.31
N HIS A 72 -0.92 -6.85 -9.25
CA HIS A 72 -2.36 -7.08 -9.38
C HIS A 72 -2.82 -7.47 -10.78
N GLU A 73 -2.17 -6.98 -11.84
CA GLU A 73 -2.48 -7.43 -13.21
C GLU A 73 -2.13 -8.91 -13.43
N ARG A 74 -1.09 -9.40 -12.73
CA ARG A 74 -0.58 -10.77 -12.88
C ARG A 74 -1.24 -11.76 -11.92
N LEU A 75 -1.90 -11.29 -10.86
CA LEU A 75 -2.45 -12.14 -9.80
C LEU A 75 -3.93 -11.80 -9.56
N PRO A 76 -4.81 -12.80 -9.39
CA PRO A 76 -6.20 -12.54 -9.06
C PRO A 76 -6.32 -11.82 -7.71
N SER A 77 -7.01 -10.68 -7.68
CA SER A 77 -7.38 -10.00 -6.45
C SER A 77 -8.49 -10.76 -5.72
N ALA A 78 -8.32 -10.96 -4.40
CA ALA A 78 -9.38 -11.50 -3.57
C ALA A 78 -10.45 -10.41 -3.34
N ARG A 79 -11.71 -10.69 -3.70
CA ARG A 79 -12.83 -9.81 -3.33
C ARG A 79 -13.12 -9.99 -1.85
N SER A 80 -12.67 -9.05 -1.03
CA SER A 80 -13.02 -9.01 0.39
C SER A 80 -13.49 -7.61 0.77
N THR A 81 -14.55 -7.56 1.57
CA THR A 81 -15.05 -6.32 2.19
C THR A 81 -14.36 -6.01 3.52
N GLU A 82 -13.41 -6.84 3.93
CA GLU A 82 -12.76 -6.79 5.25
C GLU A 82 -11.33 -6.29 5.19
N ILE A 83 -10.75 -6.18 3.99
CA ILE A 83 -9.40 -5.64 3.77
C ILE A 83 -9.42 -4.56 2.68
N CYS A 84 -8.35 -3.76 2.60
CA CYS A 84 -8.22 -2.83 1.49
C CYS A 84 -8.01 -3.59 0.17
N VAL A 85 -8.86 -3.39 -0.83
CA VAL A 85 -8.72 -4.12 -2.12
C VAL A 85 -7.44 -3.76 -2.88
N PHE A 86 -6.82 -2.61 -2.60
CA PHE A 86 -5.61 -2.17 -3.28
C PHE A 86 -4.32 -2.65 -2.62
N CYS A 87 -4.13 -2.40 -1.32
CA CYS A 87 -2.91 -2.78 -0.62
C CYS A 87 -3.07 -4.04 0.23
N GLU A 88 -4.24 -4.68 0.21
CA GLU A 88 -4.60 -5.92 0.92
C GLU A 88 -4.39 -5.89 2.44
N GLU A 89 -4.19 -4.70 2.99
CA GLU A 89 -4.04 -4.51 4.42
C GLU A 89 -5.37 -4.68 5.15
N SER A 90 -5.30 -5.40 6.26
CA SER A 90 -6.43 -5.54 7.17
C SER A 90 -6.56 -4.29 8.07
N PRO A 91 -7.79 -3.87 8.41
CA PRO A 91 -8.05 -2.79 9.36
C PRO A 91 -7.34 -3.01 10.69
N LEU A 92 -7.25 -4.26 11.14
CA LEU A 92 -6.58 -4.68 12.38
C LEU A 92 -5.07 -4.39 12.34
N HIS A 93 -4.38 -4.81 11.28
CA HIS A 93 -2.94 -4.55 11.14
C HIS A 93 -2.63 -3.08 10.87
N ALA A 94 -3.56 -2.37 10.25
CA ALA A 94 -3.34 -0.99 9.84
C ALA A 94 -3.80 0.03 10.91
N ALA A 95 -4.51 -0.40 11.95
CA ALA A 95 -5.18 0.42 12.96
C ALA A 95 -6.08 1.52 12.34
N LEU A 96 -6.88 1.15 11.33
CA LEU A 96 -7.67 2.11 10.53
C LEU A 96 -9.08 1.64 10.28
N THR A 97 -9.93 2.63 9.99
CA THR A 97 -11.25 2.41 9.43
C THR A 97 -11.16 2.29 7.91
N LEU A 98 -11.76 1.23 7.34
CA LEU A 98 -11.92 1.13 5.90
C LEU A 98 -13.08 2.03 5.43
N SER A 99 -12.86 2.77 4.35
CA SER A 99 -13.90 3.47 3.62
C SER A 99 -14.40 2.63 2.45
N ARG A 100 -15.69 2.72 2.14
CA ARG A 100 -16.28 2.09 0.96
C ARG A 100 -16.26 3.04 -0.23
N CYS A 101 -16.21 2.49 -1.44
CA CYS A 101 -16.46 3.27 -2.65
C CYS A 101 -17.80 4.01 -2.53
N GLY A 102 -17.80 5.33 -2.69
CA GLY A 102 -19.01 6.14 -2.53
C GLY A 102 -20.12 5.81 -3.53
N LYS A 103 -19.78 5.25 -4.70
CA LYS A 103 -20.73 4.86 -5.74
C LYS A 103 -21.27 3.44 -5.54
N CYS A 104 -20.44 2.42 -5.74
CA CYS A 104 -20.90 1.02 -5.72
C CYS A 104 -20.96 0.41 -4.31
N ARG A 105 -20.23 0.97 -3.33
CA ARG A 105 -20.05 0.44 -1.96
C ARG A 105 -19.50 -1.00 -1.86
N GLN A 106 -19.10 -1.60 -2.99
CA GLN A 106 -18.60 -2.98 -3.08
C GLN A 106 -17.12 -3.11 -2.67
N MET A 107 -16.31 -2.08 -2.95
CA MET A 107 -14.87 -2.09 -2.67
C MET A 107 -14.55 -1.30 -1.40
N CYS A 108 -13.59 -1.79 -0.61
CA CYS A 108 -13.11 -1.16 0.62
C CYS A 108 -11.66 -0.66 0.48
N TYR A 109 -11.35 0.47 1.10
CA TYR A 109 -10.06 1.16 1.01
C TYR A 109 -9.61 1.66 2.37
N CYS A 110 -8.33 1.53 2.69
CA CYS A 110 -7.78 2.10 3.93
C CYS A 110 -7.38 3.59 3.79
N SER A 111 -7.46 4.17 2.59
CA SER A 111 -7.21 5.59 2.35
C SER A 111 -7.76 6.05 1.00
N ALA A 112 -7.94 7.36 0.84
CA ALA A 112 -8.24 7.98 -0.45
C ALA A 112 -7.14 7.70 -1.50
N GLY A 113 -5.87 7.56 -1.07
CA GLY A 113 -4.76 7.16 -1.93
C GLY A 113 -4.95 5.76 -2.54
N CYS A 114 -5.33 4.76 -1.72
CA CYS A 114 -5.65 3.42 -2.20
C CYS A 114 -6.82 3.42 -3.19
N GLN A 115 -7.85 4.22 -2.91
CA GLN A 115 -8.99 4.35 -3.81
C GLN A 115 -8.58 4.98 -5.15
N LYS A 116 -7.81 6.07 -5.14
CA LYS A 116 -7.33 6.75 -6.35
C LYS A 116 -6.44 5.83 -7.19
N ALA A 117 -5.55 5.08 -6.55
CA ALA A 117 -4.70 4.11 -7.23
C ALA A 117 -5.56 3.04 -7.92
N HIS A 118 -6.38 2.32 -7.15
CA HIS A 118 -7.25 1.27 -7.71
C HIS A 118 -8.30 1.79 -8.71
N TRP A 119 -8.63 3.09 -8.69
CA TRP A 119 -9.64 3.68 -9.57
C TRP A 119 -9.40 3.40 -11.07
N LYS A 120 -8.13 3.33 -11.50
CA LYS A 120 -7.77 3.00 -12.89
C LYS A 120 -8.41 1.68 -13.37
N GLU A 121 -8.48 0.69 -12.48
CA GLU A 121 -9.10 -0.60 -12.71
C GLU A 121 -10.58 -0.60 -12.32
N HIS A 122 -10.88 -0.17 -11.09
CA HIS A 122 -12.22 -0.24 -10.50
C HIS A 122 -13.29 0.50 -11.33
N LYS A 123 -12.93 1.63 -11.96
CA LYS A 123 -13.90 2.43 -12.75
C LYS A 123 -14.57 1.64 -13.87
N LYS A 124 -13.91 0.58 -14.38
CA LYS A 124 -14.43 -0.28 -15.44
C LYS A 124 -15.61 -1.13 -14.97
N THR A 125 -15.68 -1.43 -13.68
CA THR A 125 -16.67 -2.32 -13.06
C THR A 125 -17.55 -1.63 -12.02
N CYS A 126 -17.28 -0.36 -11.70
CA CYS A 126 -18.00 0.40 -10.67
C CYS A 126 -19.42 0.80 -11.12
N LYS A 127 -20.41 0.05 -10.65
CA LYS A 127 -21.83 0.29 -10.86
C LYS A 127 -22.48 0.87 -9.62
#